data_AF-A0A1L8E789-F1
#
_entry.id   AF-A0A1L8E789-F1
#
_cell.length_a   1.000
_cell.length_b   1.000
_cell.length_c   1.000
_cell.angle_alpha   90.00
_cell.angle_beta   90.00
_cell.angle_gamma   90.00
#
_symmetry.space_group_name_H-M   'P 1'
#
loop_
_entity.id
_entity.type
_entity.pdbx_description
1 polymer ?
#
loop_
_entity_poly.entity_id
_entity_poly.type
_entity_poly.pdbx_seq_one_letter_code
_entity_poly.pdbx_strand_id
1 'polypeptide(L)'
;DEAIFPGHPRFKNLTRNIRMRRGEKVAIKLKVFKDENTKIPAEGSPPNEPDVVLLDAMGFGMGCCCLQLTFQACNITEARTLYDHLAPLCPIMLALTAASPIYRGYLTESDCRWNVISSSVDCRTPEERGLKPLKENKFRIAKSRYDSIDSYLSPEGEKYNDVPITYDENAYQTLRNGGIDHLLAQHVAHLFIRDTVSLFSEKVHQNDEEDTDHFENIQSTNWQTMRFKPPPPNSSIGWRVEFRPCEAQISDFENAAIVCFVVLLTRVILSYQLNFLTPISKVDDNMQRAQKRDACRKEQFWFRRNVRKAKKHSSNGFANGMAKDVDHHNGGTTLNGTADAIKENAKMNGGTNGYHSTENHIEQEEEFELMSIGEIFNGKADGFPGLVPLIRSYLQSMEVDTDTHCTIEQYLRFIERRASGELVTTATWMREQVLKHPDYKKDSIVSDTINFDILKKIEAIQKGNLIEPSLLGQGNHTKTKDFIPMAIQKHLTGCCESI
;
A
#
# COMPACT_ATOMS: atom_id res chain seq x y z
N ASP A 1 -18.42 17.13 13.99
CA ASP A 1 -18.77 16.56 12.67
C ASP A 1 -19.29 17.57 11.66
N GLU A 2 -19.68 18.80 12.03
CA GLU A 2 -20.16 19.80 11.05
C GLU A 2 -19.16 20.05 9.90
N ALA A 3 -17.85 19.97 10.18
CA ALA A 3 -16.78 20.09 9.18
C ALA A 3 -16.86 19.07 8.02
N ILE A 4 -17.52 17.93 8.20
CA ILE A 4 -17.69 16.89 7.15
C ILE A 4 -19.10 16.87 6.56
N PHE A 5 -19.94 17.85 6.91
CA PHE A 5 -21.34 17.96 6.45
C PHE A 5 -21.52 19.18 5.53
N PRO A 6 -21.07 19.15 4.26
CA PRO A 6 -21.25 20.26 3.32
C PRO A 6 -22.70 20.37 2.80
N GLY A 7 -23.70 20.10 3.66
CA GLY A 7 -25.12 20.11 3.32
C GLY A 7 -25.69 18.79 2.78
N HIS A 8 -24.86 17.84 2.34
CA HIS A 8 -25.37 16.57 1.80
C HIS A 8 -25.76 15.56 2.91
N PRO A 9 -26.99 14.99 2.90
CA PRO A 9 -27.52 14.19 4.01
C PRO A 9 -26.78 12.88 4.27
N ARG A 10 -26.13 12.30 3.26
CA ARG A 10 -25.33 11.07 3.35
C ARG A 10 -24.33 11.11 4.53
N PHE A 11 -23.57 12.20 4.67
CA PHE A 11 -22.50 12.29 5.67
C PHE A 11 -23.03 12.38 7.10
N LYS A 12 -24.11 13.15 7.29
CA LYS A 12 -24.83 13.24 8.57
C LYS A 12 -25.40 11.88 8.97
N ASN A 13 -26.03 11.18 8.02
CA ASN A 13 -26.56 9.85 8.24
C ASN A 13 -25.46 8.84 8.59
N LEU A 14 -24.34 8.86 7.87
CA LEU A 14 -23.21 7.97 8.10
C LEU A 14 -22.65 8.12 9.52
N THR A 15 -22.42 9.36 9.96
CA THR A 15 -21.94 9.65 11.33
C THR A 15 -22.92 9.13 12.38
N ARG A 16 -24.22 9.43 12.21
CA ARG A 16 -25.27 9.00 13.14
C ARG A 16 -25.33 7.48 13.23
N ASN A 17 -25.40 6.81 12.08
CA ASN A 17 -25.61 5.37 11.98
C ASN A 17 -24.40 4.58 12.50
N ILE A 18 -23.18 5.03 12.22
CA ILE A 18 -21.95 4.43 12.79
C ILE A 18 -21.99 4.48 14.32
N ARG A 19 -22.30 5.63 14.89
CA ARG A 19 -22.39 5.80 16.36
C ARG A 19 -23.50 4.95 16.97
N MET A 20 -24.67 4.91 16.33
CA MET A 20 -25.80 4.10 16.79
C MET A 20 -25.47 2.60 16.75
N ARG A 21 -24.92 2.11 15.63
CA ARG A 21 -24.50 0.71 15.47
C ARG A 21 -23.44 0.33 16.49
N ARG A 22 -22.43 1.19 16.69
CA ARG A 22 -21.33 0.94 17.64
C ARG A 22 -21.83 0.89 19.10
N GLY A 23 -22.90 1.63 19.41
CA GLY A 23 -23.45 1.80 20.76
C GLY A 23 -22.70 2.81 21.63
N GLU A 24 -21.66 3.45 21.06
CA GLU A 24 -20.81 4.44 21.72
C GLU A 24 -20.21 5.38 20.65
N LYS A 25 -19.62 6.49 21.09
CA LYS A 25 -18.79 7.31 20.20
C LYS A 25 -17.59 6.48 19.70
N VAL A 26 -17.09 6.83 18.52
CA VAL A 26 -15.77 6.35 18.09
C VAL A 26 -14.71 6.86 19.07
N ALA A 27 -13.63 6.11 19.22
CA ALA A 27 -12.52 6.48 20.10
C ALA A 27 -11.22 6.37 19.30
N ILE A 28 -10.64 7.52 18.97
CA ILE A 28 -9.39 7.64 18.24
C ILE A 28 -8.32 8.02 19.25
N LYS A 29 -7.33 7.15 19.43
CA LYS A 29 -6.30 7.30 20.45
C LYS A 29 -4.95 7.52 19.79
N LEU A 30 -4.38 8.71 19.99
CA LEU A 30 -3.05 9.06 19.50
C LEU A 30 -2.14 9.35 20.68
N LYS A 31 -0.91 8.83 20.65
CA LYS A 31 0.09 9.18 21.66
C LYS A 31 0.54 10.63 21.43
N VAL A 32 0.51 11.44 22.50
CA VAL A 32 1.04 12.80 22.46
C VAL A 32 2.55 12.75 22.28
N PHE A 33 3.09 13.68 21.49
CA PHE A 33 4.53 13.92 21.45
C PHE A 33 4.98 14.36 22.85
N LYS A 34 6.04 13.75 23.40
CA LYS A 34 6.56 14.11 24.73
C LYS A 34 7.80 14.97 24.60
N ASP A 35 7.64 16.27 24.85
CA ASP A 35 8.68 17.29 24.94
C ASP A 35 8.91 17.71 26.41
N GLU A 36 9.86 18.60 26.65
CA GLU A 36 10.36 18.98 27.99
C GLU A 36 9.25 19.40 28.98
N ASN A 37 8.26 20.15 28.51
CA ASN A 37 7.17 20.72 29.31
C ASN A 37 5.80 20.07 29.02
N THR A 38 5.75 18.93 28.32
CA THR A 38 4.48 18.26 28.01
C THR A 38 3.77 17.85 29.29
N LYS A 39 2.54 18.36 29.47
CA LYS A 39 1.71 18.02 30.63
C LYS A 39 1.05 16.67 30.45
N ILE A 40 1.17 15.82 31.47
CA ILE A 40 0.53 14.51 31.58
C ILE A 40 -0.28 14.50 32.88
N PRO A 41 -1.58 14.14 32.88
CA PRO A 41 -2.36 13.68 31.73
C PRO A 41 -2.61 14.75 30.67
N ALA A 42 -2.58 14.36 29.40
CA ALA A 42 -3.03 15.19 28.29
C ALA A 42 -4.53 15.50 28.44
N GLU A 43 -4.97 16.65 27.93
CA GLU A 43 -6.33 17.12 28.16
C GLU A 43 -7.39 16.20 27.54
N GLY A 44 -8.28 15.68 28.39
CA GLY A 44 -9.32 14.73 27.99
C GLY A 44 -8.79 13.31 27.69
N SER A 45 -7.56 13.00 28.12
CA SER A 45 -7.02 11.64 28.04
C SER A 45 -7.83 10.64 28.88
N PRO A 46 -7.93 9.37 28.47
CA PRO A 46 -8.55 8.33 29.29
C PRO A 46 -7.77 8.10 30.60
N PRO A 47 -8.43 7.74 31.72
CA PRO A 47 -7.78 7.58 33.03
C PRO A 47 -6.56 6.64 33.05
N ASN A 48 -6.57 5.58 32.24
CA ASN A 48 -5.52 4.57 32.17
C ASN A 48 -4.50 4.84 31.04
N GLU A 49 -4.66 5.92 30.28
CA GLU A 49 -3.82 6.27 29.13
C GLU A 49 -3.53 7.78 29.14
N PRO A 50 -2.81 8.27 30.16
CA PRO A 50 -2.67 9.71 30.40
C PRO A 50 -1.85 10.43 29.30
N ASP A 51 -1.14 9.70 28.44
CA ASP A 51 -0.38 10.22 27.31
C ASP A 51 -1.11 10.13 25.97
N VAL A 52 -2.44 10.02 25.99
CA VAL A 52 -3.29 9.92 24.80
C VAL A 52 -4.05 11.22 24.52
N VAL A 53 -3.86 11.75 23.31
CA VAL A 53 -4.78 12.71 22.69
C VAL A 53 -5.99 11.94 22.19
N LEU A 54 -7.10 12.04 22.92
CA LEU A 54 -8.36 11.39 22.55
C LEU A 54 -9.16 12.28 21.58
N LEU A 55 -9.58 11.68 20.46
CA LEU A 55 -10.54 12.27 19.51
C LEU A 55 -11.76 11.34 19.43
N ASP A 56 -12.97 11.91 19.38
CA ASP A 56 -14.22 11.16 19.61
C ASP A 56 -15.29 11.37 18.53
N ALA A 57 -14.90 11.86 17.36
CA ALA A 57 -15.81 12.24 16.29
C ALA A 57 -15.30 11.79 14.91
N MET A 58 -16.24 11.47 14.01
CA MET A 58 -15.92 11.00 12.65
C MET A 58 -15.15 12.07 11.86
N GLY A 59 -15.46 13.34 12.08
CA GLY A 59 -14.81 14.47 11.42
C GLY A 59 -13.30 14.56 11.66
N PHE A 60 -12.75 13.99 12.74
CA PHE A 60 -11.31 13.97 12.98
C PHE A 60 -10.55 13.08 12.00
N GLY A 61 -11.20 12.06 11.44
CA GLY A 61 -10.61 11.19 10.44
C GLY A 61 -11.11 11.49 9.04
N MET A 62 -12.43 11.39 8.81
CA MET A 62 -13.01 11.64 7.48
C MET A 62 -12.97 13.13 7.06
N GLY A 63 -12.54 14.04 7.94
CA GLY A 63 -12.17 15.42 7.60
C GLY A 63 -10.73 15.60 7.16
N CYS A 64 -9.90 14.56 7.20
CA CYS A 64 -8.56 14.57 6.62
C CYS A 64 -8.61 14.41 5.09
N CYS A 65 -7.56 14.91 4.43
CA CYS A 65 -7.40 14.81 2.98
C CYS A 65 -6.46 13.66 2.58
N CYS A 66 -6.56 13.23 1.32
CA CYS A 66 -5.71 12.19 0.76
C CYS A 66 -5.50 12.37 -0.74
N LEU A 67 -4.43 11.79 -1.25
CA LEU A 67 -4.22 11.59 -2.68
C LEU A 67 -4.59 10.13 -3.03
N GLN A 68 -5.53 9.95 -3.95
CA GLN A 68 -5.98 8.63 -4.41
C GLN A 68 -5.84 8.53 -5.92
N LEU A 69 -5.43 7.36 -6.39
CA LEU A 69 -5.24 7.08 -7.81
C LEU A 69 -6.12 5.92 -8.23
N THR A 70 -6.88 6.06 -9.30
CA THR A 70 -7.63 4.95 -9.90
C THR A 70 -7.07 4.62 -11.27
N PHE A 71 -6.74 3.35 -11.49
CA PHE A 71 -6.23 2.82 -12.75
C PHE A 71 -7.29 1.91 -13.37
N GLN A 72 -7.53 2.04 -14.66
CA GLN A 72 -8.29 1.05 -15.44
C GLN A 72 -7.32 0.05 -16.04
N ALA A 73 -7.54 -1.22 -15.74
CA ALA A 73 -6.76 -2.32 -16.29
C ALA A 73 -7.40 -2.81 -17.61
N CYS A 74 -6.62 -3.49 -18.44
CA CYS A 74 -7.10 -4.05 -19.70
C CYS A 74 -8.14 -5.17 -19.52
N ASN A 75 -8.09 -5.90 -18.39
CA ASN A 75 -9.02 -6.96 -18.04
C ASN A 75 -8.96 -7.28 -16.54
N ILE A 76 -9.82 -8.19 -16.07
CA ILE A 76 -9.89 -8.60 -14.66
C ILE A 76 -8.59 -9.24 -14.14
N THR A 77 -7.84 -9.97 -14.98
CA THR A 77 -6.59 -10.63 -14.60
C THR A 77 -5.50 -9.61 -14.31
N GLU A 78 -5.36 -8.60 -15.18
CA GLU A 78 -4.44 -7.48 -14.96
C GLU A 78 -4.87 -6.66 -13.74
N ALA A 79 -6.17 -6.42 -13.55
CA ALA A 79 -6.69 -5.72 -12.38
C ALA A 79 -6.34 -6.44 -11.07
N ARG A 80 -6.52 -7.78 -11.00
CA ARG A 80 -6.11 -8.58 -9.82
C ARG A 80 -4.60 -8.53 -9.60
N THR A 81 -3.82 -8.60 -10.68
CA THR A 81 -2.36 -8.50 -10.61
C THR A 81 -1.92 -7.16 -10.02
N LEU A 82 -2.46 -6.05 -10.52
CA LEU A 82 -2.15 -4.71 -10.01
C LEU A 82 -2.65 -4.51 -8.58
N TYR A 83 -3.85 -4.97 -8.23
CA TYR A 83 -4.37 -4.92 -6.86
C TYR A 83 -3.38 -5.56 -5.89
N ASP A 84 -2.95 -6.79 -6.20
CA ASP A 84 -2.07 -7.55 -5.32
C ASP A 84 -0.66 -6.95 -5.23
N HIS A 85 -0.08 -6.58 -6.37
CA HIS A 85 1.32 -6.13 -6.40
C HIS A 85 1.50 -4.70 -5.86
N LEU A 86 0.44 -3.88 -5.88
CA LEU A 86 0.47 -2.56 -5.26
C LEU A 86 0.22 -2.59 -3.75
N ALA A 87 -0.46 -3.61 -3.21
CA ALA A 87 -0.80 -3.64 -1.79
C ALA A 87 0.42 -3.60 -0.83
N PRO A 88 1.53 -4.32 -1.08
CA PRO A 88 2.77 -4.19 -0.29
C PRO A 88 3.38 -2.79 -0.31
N LEU A 89 3.12 -2.00 -1.35
CA LEU A 89 3.59 -0.61 -1.45
C LEU A 89 2.71 0.37 -0.69
N CYS A 90 1.52 -0.01 -0.25
CA CYS A 90 0.65 0.89 0.46
C CYS A 90 1.26 1.48 1.75
N PRO A 91 1.80 0.67 2.69
CA PRO A 91 2.47 1.21 3.87
C PRO A 91 3.74 2.00 3.54
N ILE A 92 4.47 1.58 2.51
CA ILE A 92 5.69 2.24 2.03
C ILE A 92 5.38 3.66 1.55
N MET A 93 4.37 3.80 0.70
CA MET A 93 3.92 5.09 0.19
C MET A 93 3.24 5.94 1.28
N LEU A 94 2.55 5.32 2.24
CA LEU A 94 2.00 6.03 3.40
C LEU A 94 3.13 6.72 4.19
N ALA A 95 4.20 5.99 4.51
CA ALA A 95 5.36 6.53 5.23
C ALA A 95 6.09 7.61 4.41
N LEU A 96 6.35 7.38 3.13
CA LEU A 96 7.01 8.34 2.23
C LEU A 96 6.23 9.66 2.12
N THR A 97 4.89 9.59 2.15
CA THR A 97 4.01 10.74 1.93
C THR A 97 3.52 11.40 3.23
N ALA A 98 3.97 10.94 4.40
CA ALA A 98 3.51 11.39 5.71
C ALA A 98 3.29 12.92 5.83
N ALA A 99 2.09 13.34 6.22
CA ALA A 99 1.69 14.76 6.26
C ALA A 99 0.79 15.15 7.45
N SER A 100 0.58 14.28 8.43
CA SER A 100 -0.41 14.48 9.51
C SER A 100 0.17 14.32 10.93
N PRO A 101 1.06 15.23 11.38
CA PRO A 101 1.70 15.13 12.70
C PRO A 101 0.90 15.76 13.85
N ILE A 102 -0.10 16.59 13.54
CA ILE A 102 -0.82 17.45 14.50
C ILE A 102 -2.30 17.09 14.53
N TYR A 103 -2.83 16.84 15.72
CA TYR A 103 -4.25 16.55 15.94
C TYR A 103 -4.78 17.27 17.18
N ARG A 104 -5.95 17.92 17.05
CA ARG A 104 -6.65 18.60 18.16
C ARG A 104 -5.73 19.56 18.94
N GLY A 105 -4.87 20.29 18.23
CA GLY A 105 -3.92 21.23 18.85
C GLY A 105 -2.72 20.57 19.55
N TYR A 106 -2.44 19.29 19.30
CA TYR A 106 -1.28 18.59 19.85
C TYR A 106 -0.38 18.07 18.74
N LEU A 107 0.93 18.17 18.95
CA LEU A 107 1.89 17.30 18.27
C LEU A 107 1.67 15.86 18.77
N THR A 108 1.63 14.90 17.85
CA THR A 108 1.45 13.48 18.16
C THR A 108 2.69 12.66 17.78
N GLU A 109 2.78 11.41 18.25
CA GLU A 109 3.81 10.44 17.84
C GLU A 109 3.46 9.70 16.53
N SER A 110 2.42 10.14 15.83
CA SER A 110 2.03 9.64 14.51
C SER A 110 2.30 10.72 13.47
N ASP A 111 2.78 10.35 12.29
CA ASP A 111 3.00 11.28 11.16
C ASP A 111 1.99 11.08 10.02
N CYS A 112 1.12 10.07 10.12
CA CYS A 112 0.18 9.67 9.08
C CYS A 112 -1.26 9.54 9.62
N ARG A 113 -2.24 9.76 8.74
CA ARG A 113 -3.67 9.81 9.10
C ARG A 113 -4.36 8.46 9.22
N TRP A 114 -3.75 7.37 8.78
CA TRP A 114 -4.45 6.12 8.48
C TRP A 114 -5.24 5.57 9.67
N ASN A 115 -4.59 5.41 10.84
CA ASN A 115 -5.26 4.91 12.05
C ASN A 115 -6.29 5.90 12.60
N VAL A 116 -6.14 7.20 12.34
CA VAL A 116 -7.14 8.22 12.70
C VAL A 116 -8.40 8.00 11.90
N ILE A 117 -8.29 7.87 10.57
CA ILE A 117 -9.45 7.62 9.71
C ILE A 117 -10.07 6.26 10.02
N SER A 118 -9.24 5.22 10.14
CA SER A 118 -9.66 3.86 10.52
C SER A 118 -10.56 3.85 11.76
N SER A 119 -10.11 4.53 12.82
CA SER A 119 -10.83 4.63 14.09
C SER A 119 -12.07 5.52 14.00
N SER A 120 -12.04 6.56 13.16
CA SER A 120 -13.13 7.55 13.03
C SER A 120 -14.43 6.99 12.45
N VAL A 121 -14.35 5.85 11.75
CA VAL A 121 -15.51 5.16 11.15
C VAL A 121 -15.61 3.70 11.59
N ASP A 122 -14.88 3.31 12.64
CA ASP A 122 -14.98 1.98 13.21
C ASP A 122 -16.35 1.82 13.89
N CYS A 123 -17.26 1.14 13.22
CA CYS A 123 -18.61 0.90 13.71
C CYS A 123 -18.74 -0.38 14.53
N ARG A 124 -17.63 -1.09 14.81
CA ARG A 124 -17.68 -2.40 15.47
C ARG A 124 -18.18 -2.32 16.91
N THR A 125 -19.13 -3.19 17.25
CA THR A 125 -19.62 -3.34 18.63
C THR A 125 -18.52 -3.89 19.55
N PRO A 126 -18.69 -3.85 20.88
CA PRO A 126 -17.79 -4.55 21.80
C PRO A 126 -17.70 -6.06 21.54
N GLU A 127 -18.76 -6.71 21.06
CA GLU A 127 -18.71 -8.12 20.68
C GLU A 127 -17.85 -8.32 19.42
N GLU A 128 -18.07 -7.54 18.37
CA GLU A 128 -17.28 -7.68 17.14
C GLU A 128 -15.78 -7.44 17.37
N ARG A 129 -15.44 -6.53 18.31
CA ARG A 129 -14.05 -6.28 18.76
C ARG A 129 -13.48 -7.33 19.71
N GLY A 130 -14.26 -8.33 20.12
CA GLY A 130 -13.83 -9.37 21.06
C GLY A 130 -13.76 -8.93 22.53
N LEU A 131 -14.29 -7.76 22.89
CA LEU A 131 -14.33 -7.24 24.26
C LEU A 131 -15.43 -7.89 25.11
N LYS A 132 -16.43 -8.48 24.47
CA LYS A 132 -17.53 -9.24 25.09
C LYS A 132 -17.75 -10.56 24.35
N PRO A 133 -18.30 -11.62 24.98
CA PRO A 133 -18.72 -12.85 24.29
C PRO A 133 -19.64 -12.56 23.09
N LEU A 134 -19.56 -13.35 22.02
CA LEU A 134 -20.39 -13.18 20.83
C LEU A 134 -21.77 -13.78 21.12
N LYS A 135 -22.81 -12.93 21.14
CA LYS A 135 -24.19 -13.34 21.45
C LYS A 135 -25.19 -12.73 20.47
N GLU A 136 -25.11 -11.42 20.25
CA GLU A 136 -26.05 -10.68 19.41
C GLU A 136 -25.49 -10.47 17.99
N ASN A 137 -24.17 -10.27 17.86
CA ASN A 137 -23.53 -10.12 16.56
C ASN A 137 -23.16 -11.48 15.94
N LYS A 138 -23.10 -11.54 14.60
CA LYS A 138 -22.76 -12.77 13.85
C LYS A 138 -21.27 -13.05 13.78
N PHE A 139 -20.43 -12.01 13.83
CA PHE A 139 -19.01 -12.11 13.50
C PHE A 139 -18.10 -11.52 14.57
N ARG A 140 -16.91 -12.10 14.74
CA ARG A 140 -15.74 -11.40 15.29
C ARG A 140 -15.00 -10.74 14.13
N ILE A 141 -14.67 -9.46 14.25
CA ILE A 141 -14.10 -8.70 13.13
C ILE A 141 -12.81 -8.01 13.57
N ALA A 142 -11.69 -8.48 13.03
CA ALA A 142 -10.34 -8.07 13.44
C ALA A 142 -10.04 -6.59 13.14
N LYS A 143 -10.49 -6.10 11.98
CA LYS A 143 -10.20 -4.76 11.47
C LYS A 143 -11.43 -3.85 11.40
N SER A 144 -11.20 -2.54 11.43
CA SER A 144 -12.25 -1.57 11.09
C SER A 144 -12.71 -1.78 9.64
N ARG A 145 -13.88 -1.25 9.27
CA ARG A 145 -14.30 -1.22 7.85
C ARG A 145 -13.43 -0.28 7.00
N TYR A 146 -12.65 0.57 7.66
CA TYR A 146 -11.57 1.33 7.05
C TYR A 146 -10.24 0.78 7.58
N ASP A 147 -9.50 0.02 6.77
CA ASP A 147 -8.24 -0.59 7.18
C ASP A 147 -7.41 -1.11 6.00
N SER A 148 -6.25 -1.71 6.20
CA SER A 148 -5.51 -2.40 5.14
C SER A 148 -6.33 -3.50 4.45
N ILE A 149 -5.92 -3.91 3.25
CA ILE A 149 -6.54 -5.07 2.59
C ILE A 149 -6.46 -6.33 3.46
N ASP A 150 -7.40 -7.24 3.26
CA ASP A 150 -7.50 -8.48 4.04
C ASP A 150 -7.04 -9.73 3.25
N SER A 151 -6.98 -9.64 1.92
CA SER A 151 -6.61 -10.76 1.06
C SER A 151 -6.11 -10.29 -0.31
N TYR A 152 -5.14 -11.01 -0.85
CA TYR A 152 -4.82 -11.04 -2.27
C TYR A 152 -5.89 -11.75 -3.09
N LEU A 153 -6.04 -11.28 -4.32
CA LEU A 153 -7.07 -11.72 -5.24
C LEU A 153 -6.52 -12.65 -6.29
N SER A 154 -5.23 -12.70 -6.61
CA SER A 154 -4.69 -13.57 -7.67
C SER A 154 -4.25 -14.94 -7.12
N PRO A 155 -4.26 -16.01 -7.95
CA PRO A 155 -3.74 -17.31 -7.55
C PRO A 155 -2.27 -17.30 -7.07
N GLU A 156 -1.44 -16.38 -7.59
CA GLU A 156 -0.05 -16.23 -7.14
C GLU A 156 0.04 -15.67 -5.71
N GLY A 157 -0.93 -14.84 -5.33
CA GLY A 157 -1.05 -14.21 -4.03
C GLY A 157 -1.65 -15.09 -2.94
N GLU A 158 -2.37 -16.16 -3.28
CA GLU A 158 -3.10 -17.01 -2.32
C GLU A 158 -2.23 -17.53 -1.19
N LYS A 159 -1.02 -18.01 -1.49
CA LYS A 159 -0.06 -18.49 -0.47
C LYS A 159 0.41 -17.42 0.52
N TYR A 160 0.16 -16.14 0.22
CA TYR A 160 0.50 -15.00 1.06
C TYR A 160 -0.71 -14.47 1.85
N ASN A 161 -1.90 -15.05 1.67
CA ASN A 161 -3.07 -14.81 2.52
C ASN A 161 -2.93 -15.58 3.84
N ASP A 162 -1.98 -15.15 4.67
CA ASP A 162 -1.58 -15.84 5.91
C ASP A 162 -2.32 -15.37 7.17
N VAL A 163 -3.32 -14.49 7.00
CA VAL A 163 -4.19 -14.01 8.08
C VAL A 163 -5.59 -14.63 7.94
N PRO A 164 -6.24 -15.05 9.04
CA PRO A 164 -7.62 -15.55 8.98
C PRO A 164 -8.59 -14.48 8.49
N ILE A 165 -9.31 -14.77 7.40
CA ILE A 165 -10.34 -13.89 6.86
C ILE A 165 -11.72 -14.32 7.33
N THR A 166 -12.42 -13.41 8.02
CA THR A 166 -13.82 -13.62 8.39
C THR A 166 -14.71 -13.21 7.23
N TYR A 167 -15.60 -14.06 6.76
CA TYR A 167 -16.48 -13.75 5.63
C TYR A 167 -17.88 -14.34 5.83
N ASP A 168 -18.87 -13.83 5.10
CA ASP A 168 -20.23 -14.37 5.13
C ASP A 168 -20.32 -15.62 4.24
N GLU A 169 -20.53 -16.79 4.85
CA GLU A 169 -20.57 -18.07 4.13
C GLU A 169 -21.71 -18.13 3.08
N ASN A 170 -22.86 -17.51 3.34
CA ASN A 170 -23.97 -17.51 2.38
C ASN A 170 -23.64 -16.65 1.16
N ALA A 171 -23.08 -15.46 1.36
CA ALA A 171 -22.58 -14.62 0.28
C ALA A 171 -21.49 -15.33 -0.52
N TYR A 172 -20.55 -16.00 0.16
CA TYR A 172 -19.50 -16.79 -0.46
C TYR A 172 -20.09 -17.90 -1.35
N GLN A 173 -20.97 -18.74 -0.83
CA GLN A 173 -21.59 -19.84 -1.60
C GLN A 173 -22.43 -19.31 -2.78
N THR A 174 -23.12 -18.18 -2.60
CA THR A 174 -23.88 -17.54 -3.68
C THR A 174 -22.97 -17.15 -4.85
N LEU A 175 -21.83 -16.53 -4.56
CA LEU A 175 -20.83 -16.15 -5.57
C LEU A 175 -20.18 -17.37 -6.22
N ARG A 176 -19.84 -18.41 -5.44
CA ARG A 176 -19.28 -19.66 -5.96
C ARG A 176 -20.25 -20.38 -6.90
N ASN A 177 -21.53 -20.47 -6.52
CA ASN A 177 -22.59 -21.05 -7.36
C ASN A 177 -22.82 -20.23 -8.63
N GLY A 178 -22.59 -18.91 -8.58
CA GLY A 178 -22.58 -18.02 -9.74
C GLY A 178 -21.31 -18.09 -10.59
N GLY A 179 -20.35 -18.96 -10.28
CA GLY A 179 -19.14 -19.18 -11.08
C GLY A 179 -17.95 -18.26 -10.75
N ILE A 180 -18.04 -17.41 -9.72
CA ILE A 180 -16.93 -16.57 -9.27
C ILE A 180 -15.91 -17.41 -8.51
N ASP A 181 -14.62 -17.34 -8.83
CA ASP A 181 -13.57 -18.14 -8.20
C ASP A 181 -13.41 -17.90 -6.69
N HIS A 182 -12.76 -18.83 -5.98
CA HIS A 182 -12.66 -18.80 -4.51
C HIS A 182 -12.12 -17.48 -3.95
N LEU A 183 -11.02 -16.97 -4.50
CA LEU A 183 -10.35 -15.78 -3.96
C LEU A 183 -11.22 -14.53 -4.10
N LEU A 184 -11.82 -14.34 -5.27
CA LEU A 184 -12.71 -13.20 -5.49
C LEU A 184 -14.03 -13.34 -4.72
N ALA A 185 -14.58 -14.56 -4.63
CA ALA A 185 -15.78 -14.83 -3.84
C ALA A 185 -15.54 -14.57 -2.35
N GLN A 186 -14.41 -15.02 -1.80
CA GLN A 186 -14.04 -14.81 -0.40
C GLN A 186 -13.79 -13.32 -0.10
N HIS A 187 -13.13 -12.60 -1.01
CA HIS A 187 -12.94 -11.15 -0.89
C HIS A 187 -14.28 -10.42 -0.80
N VAL A 188 -15.21 -10.66 -1.75
CA VAL A 188 -16.52 -9.99 -1.74
C VAL A 188 -17.33 -10.41 -0.51
N ALA A 189 -17.34 -11.70 -0.16
CA ALA A 189 -18.03 -12.19 1.04
C ALA A 189 -17.48 -11.59 2.35
N HIS A 190 -16.19 -11.24 2.40
CA HIS A 190 -15.61 -10.50 3.51
C HIS A 190 -16.19 -9.08 3.61
N LEU A 191 -16.36 -8.36 2.50
CA LEU A 191 -16.98 -7.03 2.51
C LEU A 191 -18.41 -7.06 3.07
N PHE A 192 -19.12 -8.16 2.83
CA PHE A 192 -20.51 -8.40 3.23
C PHE A 192 -20.69 -8.79 4.70
N ILE A 193 -19.61 -8.89 5.50
CA ILE A 193 -19.74 -9.00 6.96
C ILE A 193 -20.15 -7.67 7.62
N ARG A 194 -20.18 -6.58 6.84
CA ARG A 194 -20.51 -5.22 7.30
C ARG A 194 -21.95 -4.90 7.01
N ASP A 195 -22.62 -4.27 7.98
CA ASP A 195 -23.92 -3.68 7.74
C ASP A 195 -23.83 -2.41 6.88
N THR A 196 -24.92 -2.13 6.16
CA THR A 196 -25.13 -0.85 5.50
C THR A 196 -25.24 0.25 6.54
N VAL A 197 -24.56 1.37 6.30
CA VAL A 197 -24.50 2.51 7.24
C VAL A 197 -25.09 3.79 6.65
N SER A 198 -25.53 3.76 5.40
CA SER A 198 -26.28 4.84 4.76
C SER A 198 -27.07 4.29 3.58
N LEU A 199 -28.40 4.26 3.66
CA LEU A 199 -29.29 3.90 2.57
C LEU A 199 -30.43 4.93 2.52
N PHE A 200 -30.78 5.37 1.31
CA PHE A 200 -31.92 6.27 1.08
C PHE A 200 -33.19 5.46 0.87
N SER A 201 -34.33 5.95 1.34
CA SER A 201 -35.63 5.28 1.25
C SER A 201 -36.02 4.93 -0.19
N GLU A 202 -35.70 5.82 -1.11
CA GLU A 202 -35.98 5.70 -2.54
C GLU A 202 -35.13 4.61 -3.22
N LYS A 203 -34.08 4.15 -2.54
CA LYS A 203 -33.11 3.17 -3.04
C LYS A 203 -33.28 1.79 -2.37
N VAL A 204 -34.33 1.58 -1.57
CA VAL A 204 -34.59 0.28 -0.92
C VAL A 204 -34.94 -0.80 -1.93
N HIS A 205 -35.76 -0.48 -2.92
CA HIS A 205 -36.14 -1.39 -4.00
C HIS A 205 -35.47 -0.93 -5.30
N GLN A 206 -34.78 -1.83 -5.98
CA GLN A 206 -34.03 -1.57 -7.21
C GLN A 206 -34.19 -2.74 -8.19
N ASN A 207 -33.78 -2.52 -9.43
CA ASN A 207 -33.68 -3.58 -10.42
C ASN A 207 -32.25 -4.13 -10.44
N ASP A 208 -32.02 -5.29 -9.85
CA ASP A 208 -30.68 -5.89 -9.73
C ASP A 208 -30.04 -6.26 -11.09
N GLU A 209 -30.82 -6.29 -12.18
CA GLU A 209 -30.29 -6.50 -13.54
C GLU A 209 -29.67 -5.22 -14.15
N GLU A 210 -30.02 -4.04 -13.62
CA GLU A 210 -29.63 -2.73 -14.16
C GLU A 210 -28.87 -1.87 -13.16
N ASP A 211 -29.20 -1.98 -11.88
CA ASP A 211 -28.68 -1.16 -10.79
C ASP A 211 -27.62 -1.89 -9.97
N THR A 212 -26.66 -1.14 -9.45
CA THR A 212 -25.60 -1.66 -8.57
C THR A 212 -25.48 -0.90 -7.25
N ASP A 213 -26.41 0.00 -6.94
CA ASP A 213 -26.32 0.84 -5.74
C ASP A 213 -26.33 0.01 -4.44
N HIS A 214 -27.01 -1.14 -4.40
CA HIS A 214 -26.98 -2.06 -3.25
C HIS A 214 -25.59 -2.64 -3.02
N PHE A 215 -24.93 -3.12 -4.07
CA PHE A 215 -23.54 -3.56 -4.00
C PHE A 215 -22.60 -2.41 -3.63
N GLU A 216 -22.74 -1.25 -4.28
CA GLU A 216 -21.96 -0.05 -3.99
C GLU A 216 -22.18 0.48 -2.57
N ASN A 217 -23.32 0.20 -1.93
CA ASN A 217 -23.54 0.55 -0.53
C ASN A 217 -22.50 -0.11 0.38
N ILE A 218 -22.26 -1.41 0.18
CA ILE A 218 -21.27 -2.19 0.92
C ILE A 218 -19.85 -1.87 0.43
N GLN A 219 -19.64 -1.91 -0.89
CA GLN A 219 -18.32 -1.70 -1.49
C GLN A 219 -17.76 -0.30 -1.21
N SER A 220 -18.56 0.75 -1.39
CA SER A 220 -18.10 2.14 -1.18
C SER A 220 -17.84 2.49 0.29
N THR A 221 -18.33 1.66 1.22
CA THR A 221 -18.15 1.83 2.67
C THR A 221 -17.24 0.77 3.30
N ASN A 222 -16.61 -0.08 2.51
CA ASN A 222 -15.37 -0.75 2.89
C ASN A 222 -14.22 0.07 2.28
N TRP A 223 -13.45 0.74 3.14
CA TRP A 223 -12.43 1.70 2.75
C TRP A 223 -11.05 1.13 3.00
N GLN A 224 -10.53 0.38 2.03
CA GLN A 224 -9.23 -0.28 2.16
C GLN A 224 -8.06 0.54 1.59
N THR A 225 -6.82 0.10 1.82
CA THR A 225 -5.60 0.67 1.19
C THR A 225 -5.60 0.51 -0.34
N MET A 226 -6.13 -0.62 -0.81
CA MET A 226 -6.48 -0.86 -2.21
C MET A 226 -7.98 -1.10 -2.33
N ARG A 227 -8.59 -0.67 -3.43
CA ARG A 227 -9.96 -1.07 -3.77
C ARG A 227 -10.02 -1.68 -5.16
N PHE A 228 -10.59 -2.88 -5.25
CA PHE A 228 -10.89 -3.54 -6.51
C PHE A 228 -12.30 -3.15 -6.97
N LYS A 229 -12.41 -2.47 -8.10
CA LYS A 229 -13.66 -1.83 -8.55
C LYS A 229 -14.21 -2.56 -9.78
N PRO A 230 -15.34 -3.28 -9.65
CA PRO A 230 -16.05 -3.83 -10.80
C PRO A 230 -16.47 -2.74 -11.80
N PRO A 231 -16.67 -3.10 -13.08
CA PRO A 231 -17.24 -2.19 -14.06
C PRO A 231 -18.67 -1.81 -13.65
N PRO A 232 -19.07 -0.53 -13.75
CA PRO A 232 -20.46 -0.15 -13.59
C PRO A 232 -21.29 -0.69 -14.77
N PRO A 233 -22.56 -1.07 -14.55
CA PRO A 233 -23.45 -1.50 -15.61
C PRO A 233 -23.61 -0.37 -16.65
N ASN A 234 -23.86 -0.74 -17.90
CA ASN A 234 -24.17 0.19 -18.99
C ASN A 234 -23.11 1.30 -19.21
N SER A 235 -21.83 0.99 -19.02
CA SER A 235 -20.73 1.93 -19.22
C SER A 235 -19.55 1.30 -19.97
N SER A 236 -18.69 2.13 -20.56
CA SER A 236 -17.42 1.70 -21.16
C SER A 236 -16.28 1.55 -20.14
N ILE A 237 -16.57 1.75 -18.85
CA ILE A 237 -15.57 1.68 -17.80
C ILE A 237 -15.27 0.22 -17.47
N GLY A 238 -14.00 -0.16 -17.54
CA GLY A 238 -13.53 -1.51 -17.25
C GLY A 238 -13.27 -1.79 -15.76
N TRP A 239 -12.60 -2.92 -15.50
CA TRP A 239 -12.10 -3.27 -14.18
C TRP A 239 -11.04 -2.26 -13.73
N ARG A 240 -11.21 -1.73 -12.52
CA ARG A 240 -10.30 -0.71 -11.99
C ARG A 240 -9.72 -1.13 -10.64
N VAL A 241 -8.56 -0.60 -10.35
CA VAL A 241 -7.95 -0.65 -9.01
C VAL A 241 -7.69 0.76 -8.52
N GLU A 242 -7.93 1.00 -7.25
CA GLU A 242 -7.73 2.29 -6.61
C GLU A 242 -6.66 2.18 -5.52
N PHE A 243 -5.56 2.93 -5.67
CA PHE A 243 -4.47 3.07 -4.71
C PHE A 243 -4.77 4.26 -3.79
N ARG A 244 -5.01 4.00 -2.51
CA ARG A 244 -5.63 4.95 -1.56
C ARG A 244 -4.78 5.46 -0.38
N PRO A 245 -3.55 4.99 -0.11
CA PRO A 245 -2.86 5.29 1.16
C PRO A 245 -2.25 6.70 1.20
N CYS A 246 -1.82 7.28 0.07
CA CYS A 246 -1.03 8.50 0.05
C CYS A 246 -1.69 9.67 0.78
N GLU A 247 -0.92 10.38 1.60
CA GLU A 247 -1.35 11.66 2.15
C GLU A 247 -1.36 12.72 1.04
N ALA A 248 -2.26 13.70 1.15
CA ALA A 248 -2.21 14.87 0.27
C ALA A 248 -0.99 15.73 0.62
N GLN A 249 -0.25 16.20 -0.38
CA GLN A 249 0.92 17.04 -0.19
C GLN A 249 0.58 18.53 -0.34
N ILE A 250 1.48 19.40 0.14
CA ILE A 250 1.28 20.85 0.11
C ILE A 250 1.18 21.35 -1.34
N SER A 251 2.12 20.99 -2.20
CA SER A 251 2.18 21.51 -3.57
C SER A 251 1.67 20.54 -4.63
N ASP A 252 1.18 21.09 -5.74
CA ASP A 252 0.77 20.30 -6.91
C ASP A 252 1.94 19.52 -7.50
N PHE A 253 3.17 20.07 -7.44
CA PHE A 253 4.40 19.38 -7.86
C PHE A 253 4.59 18.07 -7.10
N GLU A 254 4.49 18.08 -5.77
CA GLU A 254 4.67 16.88 -4.96
C GLU A 254 3.57 15.84 -5.23
N ASN A 255 2.32 16.29 -5.31
CA ASN A 255 1.20 15.42 -5.64
C ASN A 255 1.35 14.81 -7.03
N ALA A 256 1.75 15.58 -8.04
CA ALA A 256 2.04 15.11 -9.39
C ALA A 256 3.22 14.12 -9.42
N ALA A 257 4.28 14.38 -8.67
CA ALA A 257 5.42 13.47 -8.57
C ALA A 257 5.02 12.10 -8.03
N ILE A 258 4.21 12.07 -6.97
CA ILE A 258 3.66 10.84 -6.39
C ILE A 258 2.75 10.14 -7.41
N VAL A 259 1.90 10.89 -8.10
CA VAL A 259 0.98 10.33 -9.11
C VAL A 259 1.76 9.67 -10.24
N CYS A 260 2.69 10.41 -10.86
CA CYS A 260 3.52 9.93 -11.94
C CYS A 260 4.36 8.72 -11.50
N PHE A 261 4.91 8.73 -10.28
CA PHE A 261 5.65 7.59 -9.76
C PHE A 261 4.80 6.32 -9.70
N VAL A 262 3.61 6.37 -9.09
CA VAL A 262 2.75 5.18 -8.97
C VAL A 262 2.27 4.73 -10.35
N VAL A 263 1.88 5.65 -11.24
CA VAL A 263 1.50 5.33 -12.63
C VAL A 263 2.63 4.60 -13.36
N LEU A 264 3.85 5.15 -13.35
CA LEU A 264 5.00 4.52 -14.01
C LEU A 264 5.29 3.16 -13.39
N LEU A 265 5.20 3.04 -12.06
CA LEU A 265 5.42 1.78 -11.37
C LEU A 265 4.43 0.69 -11.78
N THR A 266 3.15 1.01 -12.02
CA THR A 266 2.19 0.03 -12.57
C THR A 266 2.65 -0.51 -13.93
N ARG A 267 3.21 0.35 -14.79
CA ARG A 267 3.74 -0.06 -16.10
C ARG A 267 4.97 -0.94 -15.95
N VAL A 268 5.89 -0.58 -15.05
CA VAL A 268 7.08 -1.38 -14.76
C VAL A 268 6.71 -2.76 -14.19
N ILE A 269 5.75 -2.83 -13.27
CA ILE A 269 5.25 -4.11 -12.71
C ILE A 269 4.80 -5.04 -13.84
N LEU A 270 4.00 -4.54 -14.77
CA LEU A 270 3.46 -5.33 -15.87
C LEU A 270 4.54 -5.68 -16.92
N SER A 271 5.33 -4.69 -17.36
CA SER A 271 6.33 -4.87 -18.41
C SER A 271 7.48 -5.78 -17.99
N TYR A 272 7.94 -5.67 -16.74
CA TYR A 272 9.03 -6.51 -16.21
C TYR A 272 8.53 -7.72 -15.44
N GLN A 273 7.21 -7.91 -15.35
CA GLN A 273 6.58 -8.98 -14.57
C GLN A 273 7.13 -9.04 -13.15
N LEU A 274 7.23 -7.88 -12.49
CA LEU A 274 7.76 -7.81 -11.13
C LEU A 274 6.82 -8.53 -10.16
N ASN A 275 7.41 -9.13 -9.13
CA ASN A 275 6.69 -9.74 -8.03
C ASN A 275 6.99 -8.93 -6.76
N PHE A 276 5.95 -8.35 -6.15
CA PHE A 276 6.04 -7.63 -4.87
C PHE A 276 5.26 -8.33 -3.75
N LEU A 277 4.56 -9.42 -4.07
CA LEU A 277 3.69 -10.16 -3.14
C LEU A 277 4.45 -10.49 -1.86
N THR A 278 3.82 -10.17 -0.73
CA THR A 278 4.39 -10.27 0.62
C THR A 278 3.29 -10.78 1.54
N PRO A 279 3.54 -11.67 2.52
CA PRO A 279 2.51 -12.12 3.45
C PRO A 279 1.67 -10.96 4.02
N ILE A 280 0.35 -11.10 4.04
CA ILE A 280 -0.57 -10.04 4.52
C ILE A 280 -0.21 -9.64 5.96
N SER A 281 0.18 -10.58 6.81
CA SER A 281 0.65 -10.28 8.17
C SER A 281 1.82 -9.27 8.22
N LYS A 282 2.74 -9.35 7.25
CA LYS A 282 3.87 -8.41 7.11
C LYS A 282 3.42 -7.07 6.52
N VAL A 283 2.44 -7.07 5.62
CA VAL A 283 1.82 -5.83 5.11
C VAL A 283 1.11 -5.09 6.24
N ASP A 284 0.42 -5.81 7.13
CA ASP A 284 -0.24 -5.24 8.31
C ASP A 284 0.76 -4.68 9.33
N ASP A 285 1.88 -5.39 9.60
CA ASP A 285 2.98 -4.86 10.41
C ASP A 285 3.56 -3.57 9.81
N ASN A 286 3.78 -3.58 8.49
CA ASN A 286 4.24 -2.40 7.77
C ASN A 286 3.27 -1.21 7.88
N MET A 287 1.95 -1.44 7.88
CA MET A 287 0.96 -0.38 8.08
C MET A 287 1.08 0.28 9.46
N GLN A 288 1.41 -0.50 10.50
CA GLN A 288 1.67 0.06 11.83
C GLN A 288 3.02 0.80 11.90
N ARG A 289 4.05 0.28 11.23
CA ARG A 289 5.36 0.96 11.12
C ARG A 289 5.25 2.31 10.41
N ALA A 290 4.48 2.37 9.32
CA ALA A 290 4.32 3.56 8.49
C ALA A 290 3.73 4.77 9.24
N GLN A 291 2.98 4.50 10.31
CA GLN A 291 2.32 5.53 11.10
C GLN A 291 3.27 6.22 12.07
N LYS A 292 4.35 5.55 12.49
CA LYS A 292 5.26 6.06 13.53
C LYS A 292 5.91 7.37 13.10
N ARG A 293 6.15 8.25 14.08
CA ARG A 293 6.91 9.48 13.87
C ARG A 293 8.23 9.19 13.17
N ASP A 294 8.46 9.90 12.08
CA ASP A 294 9.68 9.84 11.28
C ASP A 294 9.95 8.45 10.66
N ALA A 295 8.90 7.66 10.42
CA ALA A 295 9.00 6.33 9.84
C ALA A 295 9.73 6.32 8.49
N CYS A 296 9.56 7.36 7.68
CA CYS A 296 10.22 7.48 6.37
C CYS A 296 11.76 7.38 6.47
N ARG A 297 12.36 7.90 7.55
CA ARG A 297 13.83 7.90 7.73
C ARG A 297 14.33 6.88 8.74
N LYS A 298 13.50 6.48 9.70
CA LYS A 298 13.93 5.69 10.87
C LYS A 298 13.43 4.26 10.88
N GLU A 299 12.31 3.98 10.23
CA GLU A 299 11.73 2.64 10.24
C GLU A 299 12.20 1.83 9.04
N GLN A 300 12.17 0.51 9.22
CA GLN A 300 12.36 -0.46 8.16
C GLN A 300 11.08 -1.25 7.98
N PHE A 301 10.83 -1.71 6.76
CA PHE A 301 9.61 -2.34 6.32
C PHE A 301 9.92 -3.68 5.69
N TRP A 302 9.07 -4.66 5.95
CA TRP A 302 9.14 -5.96 5.30
C TRP A 302 8.98 -5.78 3.80
N PHE A 303 9.99 -6.19 3.05
CA PHE A 303 10.00 -6.13 1.60
C PHE A 303 10.68 -7.37 1.03
N ARG A 304 10.30 -7.72 -0.19
CA ARG A 304 10.83 -8.89 -0.89
C ARG A 304 12.26 -8.61 -1.38
N ARG A 305 13.18 -9.52 -1.09
CA ARG A 305 14.59 -9.42 -1.53
C ARG A 305 14.72 -9.41 -3.06
N ASN A 306 14.00 -10.31 -3.73
CA ASN A 306 14.08 -10.53 -5.17
C ASN A 306 12.75 -10.24 -5.87
N VAL A 307 12.67 -9.11 -6.58
CA VAL A 307 11.43 -8.64 -7.22
C VAL A 307 11.27 -9.08 -8.67
N ARG A 308 12.29 -9.69 -9.28
CA ARG A 308 12.17 -10.31 -10.60
C ARG A 308 11.69 -11.75 -10.43
N LYS A 309 10.67 -12.15 -11.18
CA LYS A 309 10.23 -13.56 -11.18
C LYS A 309 11.38 -14.45 -11.64
N ALA A 310 11.63 -15.53 -10.89
CA ALA A 310 12.60 -16.54 -11.30
C ALA A 310 12.19 -17.08 -12.68
N LYS A 311 13.13 -17.13 -13.64
CA LYS A 311 12.89 -17.79 -14.92
C LYS A 311 12.58 -19.25 -14.61
N LYS A 312 11.35 -19.69 -14.88
CA LYS A 312 11.05 -21.13 -14.91
C LYS A 312 11.96 -21.73 -15.96
N HIS A 313 12.98 -22.48 -15.56
CA HIS A 313 13.67 -23.37 -16.46
C HIS A 313 12.64 -24.39 -16.92
N SER A 314 12.10 -24.20 -18.13
CA SER A 314 11.39 -25.24 -18.83
C SER A 314 12.40 -26.35 -19.11
N SER A 315 12.39 -27.37 -18.26
CA SER A 315 13.01 -28.65 -18.56
C SER A 315 12.24 -29.29 -19.72
N ASN A 316 12.51 -28.84 -20.94
CA ASN A 316 12.12 -29.57 -22.13
C ASN A 316 13.01 -30.81 -22.21
N GLY A 317 12.59 -31.87 -21.52
CA GLY A 317 13.03 -33.23 -21.77
C GLY A 317 12.57 -33.63 -23.17
N PHE A 318 13.39 -33.34 -24.16
CA PHE A 318 13.40 -34.07 -25.42
C PHE A 318 14.73 -34.80 -25.53
N ALA A 319 14.73 -36.04 -25.04
CA ALA A 319 15.65 -37.03 -25.54
C ALA A 319 15.21 -37.41 -26.96
N ASN A 320 16.05 -37.12 -27.95
CA ASN A 320 16.16 -37.93 -29.15
C ASN A 320 17.55 -37.73 -29.76
N GLY A 321 18.32 -38.81 -29.80
CA GLY A 321 19.65 -38.83 -30.37
C GLY A 321 19.64 -38.91 -31.89
N MET A 322 20.71 -38.40 -32.52
CA MET A 322 21.61 -39.15 -33.39
C MET A 322 22.59 -38.19 -34.09
N ALA A 323 23.88 -38.49 -33.89
CA ALA A 323 24.97 -38.43 -34.87
C ALA A 323 25.33 -37.09 -35.53
N LYS A 324 26.49 -36.52 -35.16
CA LYS A 324 27.81 -36.70 -35.81
C LYS A 324 28.76 -35.58 -35.36
N ASP A 325 29.76 -35.95 -34.58
CA ASP A 325 30.98 -35.15 -34.44
C ASP A 325 31.90 -35.43 -35.63
N VAL A 326 32.35 -34.36 -36.28
CA VAL A 326 33.63 -34.34 -36.99
C VAL A 326 34.30 -33.06 -36.52
N ASP A 327 35.25 -33.17 -35.59
CA ASP A 327 36.37 -32.25 -35.62
C ASP A 327 37.67 -32.84 -35.10
N HIS A 328 38.74 -32.36 -35.72
CA HIS A 328 40.07 -32.91 -35.77
C HIS A 328 40.91 -32.70 -34.48
N HIS A 329 41.82 -33.66 -34.30
CA HIS A 329 43.14 -33.60 -33.66
C HIS A 329 43.55 -32.34 -32.87
N ASN A 330 44.08 -32.53 -31.65
CA ASN A 330 45.54 -32.57 -31.49
C ASN A 330 45.99 -33.21 -30.16
N GLY A 331 47.24 -33.63 -30.16
CA GLY A 331 47.86 -34.59 -29.24
C GLY A 331 48.16 -34.13 -27.82
N GLY A 332 48.44 -35.12 -26.97
CA GLY A 332 48.82 -34.93 -25.57
C GLY A 332 49.03 -36.25 -24.85
N THR A 333 50.26 -36.76 -24.94
CA THR A 333 50.81 -38.04 -24.49
C THR A 333 50.81 -38.30 -22.97
N THR A 334 50.66 -39.59 -22.61
CA THR A 334 51.39 -40.35 -21.54
C THR A 334 51.13 -40.00 -20.06
N LEU A 335 51.11 -40.90 -19.06
CA LEU A 335 51.41 -42.32 -18.87
C LEU A 335 50.87 -42.76 -17.48
N ASN A 336 50.42 -44.01 -17.41
CA ASN A 336 50.52 -45.03 -16.36
C ASN A 336 50.37 -44.74 -14.85
N GLY A 337 49.55 -45.57 -14.20
CA GLY A 337 49.63 -45.88 -12.76
C GLY A 337 48.56 -46.88 -12.32
N THR A 338 48.90 -48.16 -12.35
CA THR A 338 48.10 -49.37 -12.03
C THR A 338 47.98 -49.70 -10.54
N ALA A 339 47.05 -50.64 -10.27
CA ALA A 339 47.02 -51.63 -9.17
C ALA A 339 46.24 -51.22 -7.90
N ASP A 340 45.07 -51.82 -7.65
CA ASP A 340 44.84 -53.10 -6.92
C ASP A 340 44.92 -52.90 -5.40
N ALA A 341 44.12 -53.49 -4.52
CA ALA A 341 42.97 -54.38 -4.58
C ALA A 341 42.43 -54.49 -3.13
N ILE A 342 41.41 -55.35 -2.98
CA ILE A 342 41.07 -56.16 -1.80
C ILE A 342 39.71 -55.83 -1.17
N LYS A 343 38.80 -56.73 -1.54
CA LYS A 343 37.53 -57.12 -0.92
C LYS A 343 37.79 -57.71 0.47
N GLU A 344 36.86 -57.56 1.41
CA GLU A 344 36.27 -58.75 2.04
C GLU A 344 34.91 -58.49 2.69
N ASN A 345 34.07 -59.51 2.54
CA ASN A 345 32.65 -59.58 2.87
C ASN A 345 32.44 -60.05 4.32
N ALA A 346 31.39 -59.54 4.98
CA ALA A 346 30.63 -60.33 5.94
C ALA A 346 29.12 -60.06 5.77
N LYS A 347 28.36 -61.15 5.81
CA LYS A 347 27.01 -61.35 5.27
C LYS A 347 25.89 -61.04 6.27
N MET A 348 24.76 -60.58 5.71
CA MET A 348 23.34 -60.95 5.96
C MET A 348 22.85 -60.90 7.42
N ASN A 349 21.83 -60.11 7.79
CA ASN A 349 20.44 -60.29 7.38
C ASN A 349 19.54 -59.21 8.04
N GLY A 350 18.53 -58.73 7.31
CA GLY A 350 17.20 -58.45 7.88
C GLY A 350 16.78 -56.98 8.09
N GLY A 351 16.25 -56.36 7.01
CA GLY A 351 14.93 -55.72 7.07
C GLY A 351 14.79 -54.25 7.50
N THR A 352 14.26 -53.47 6.55
CA THR A 352 13.37 -52.28 6.69
C THR A 352 13.96 -50.87 6.79
N ASN A 353 13.70 -50.10 5.73
CA ASN A 353 13.55 -48.65 5.57
C ASN A 353 14.06 -47.73 6.70
N GLY A 354 15.15 -47.03 6.41
CA GLY A 354 15.60 -45.86 7.17
C GLY A 354 16.49 -44.95 6.33
N TYR A 355 15.90 -44.12 5.45
CA TYR A 355 16.57 -42.94 4.92
C TYR A 355 16.47 -41.83 5.97
N HIS A 356 17.40 -41.81 6.92
CA HIS A 356 17.77 -40.59 7.67
C HIS A 356 18.89 -39.92 6.86
N SER A 357 18.57 -38.83 6.15
CA SER A 357 18.56 -37.45 6.66
C SER A 357 19.96 -36.93 6.99
N THR A 358 20.71 -36.61 5.94
CA THR A 358 21.77 -35.61 5.98
C THR A 358 21.82 -34.99 4.59
N GLU A 359 21.91 -33.67 4.53
CA GLU A 359 21.99 -32.85 3.29
C GLU A 359 20.65 -32.43 2.67
N ASN A 360 19.87 -31.64 3.40
CA ASN A 360 19.00 -30.60 2.80
C ASN A 360 18.76 -29.44 3.78
N HIS A 361 19.81 -29.04 4.49
CA HIS A 361 19.89 -27.72 5.13
C HIS A 361 20.75 -26.78 4.28
N ILE A 362 20.39 -26.63 3.00
CA ILE A 362 20.73 -25.40 2.29
C ILE A 362 19.79 -24.36 2.88
N GLU A 363 20.37 -23.40 3.59
CA GLU A 363 19.72 -22.21 4.13
C GLU A 363 18.71 -21.67 3.11
N GLN A 364 17.41 -21.79 3.42
CA GLN A 364 16.41 -21.00 2.73
C GLN A 364 16.68 -19.55 3.13
N GLU A 365 17.38 -18.80 2.28
CA GLU A 365 17.44 -17.35 2.42
C GLU A 365 16.01 -16.82 2.64
N GLU A 366 15.79 -16.08 3.72
CA GLU A 366 14.48 -15.52 4.02
C GLU A 366 14.00 -14.67 2.82
N GLU A 367 12.91 -15.07 2.17
CA GLU A 367 12.34 -14.44 0.96
C GLU A 367 12.05 -12.93 1.13
N PHE A 368 11.91 -12.49 2.39
CA PHE A 368 11.61 -11.13 2.82
C PHE A 368 12.64 -10.65 3.83
N GLU A 369 12.93 -9.36 3.80
CA GLU A 369 13.78 -8.71 4.80
C GLU A 369 13.22 -7.33 5.17
N LEU A 370 13.74 -6.76 6.26
CA LEU A 370 13.45 -5.37 6.62
C LEU A 370 14.36 -4.44 5.80
N MET A 371 13.75 -3.55 5.03
CA MET A 371 14.43 -2.51 4.25
C MET A 371 13.94 -1.13 4.66
N SER A 372 14.84 -0.16 4.74
CA SER A 372 14.47 1.25 4.84
C SER A 372 13.77 1.73 3.56
N ILE A 373 13.02 2.85 3.66
CA ILE A 373 12.43 3.48 2.47
C ILE A 373 13.51 3.84 1.45
N GLY A 374 14.68 4.33 1.90
CA GLY A 374 15.81 4.63 1.02
C GLY A 374 16.26 3.43 0.21
N GLU A 375 16.41 2.25 0.84
CA GLU A 375 16.80 1.02 0.15
C GLU A 375 15.71 0.54 -0.83
N ILE A 376 14.43 0.63 -0.46
CA ILE A 376 13.32 0.23 -1.33
C ILE A 376 13.27 1.09 -2.60
N PHE A 377 13.46 2.40 -2.49
CA PHE A 377 13.37 3.29 -3.66
C PHE A 377 14.66 3.37 -4.45
N ASN A 378 15.81 3.45 -3.78
CA ASN A 378 17.09 3.78 -4.42
C ASN A 378 17.97 2.54 -4.67
N GLY A 379 17.63 1.41 -4.05
CA GLY A 379 18.36 0.16 -4.19
C GLY A 379 19.34 -0.08 -3.04
N LYS A 380 19.95 -1.26 -3.06
CA LYS A 380 21.00 -1.69 -2.13
C LYS A 380 22.24 -2.09 -2.89
N ALA A 381 23.41 -1.93 -2.26
CA ALA A 381 24.68 -2.36 -2.83
C ALA A 381 24.77 -3.89 -3.01
N ASP A 382 24.01 -4.66 -2.23
CA ASP A 382 24.00 -6.13 -2.23
C ASP A 382 23.06 -6.75 -3.28
N GLY A 383 22.44 -5.94 -4.15
CA GLY A 383 21.79 -6.42 -5.37
C GLY A 383 20.30 -6.11 -5.52
N PHE A 384 19.63 -5.54 -4.51
CA PHE A 384 18.27 -5.04 -4.70
C PHE A 384 18.29 -3.77 -5.59
N PRO A 385 17.59 -3.75 -6.73
CA PRO A 385 17.78 -2.69 -7.75
C PRO A 385 17.21 -1.32 -7.37
N GLY A 386 16.21 -1.26 -6.48
CA GLY A 386 15.46 -0.03 -6.19
C GLY A 386 14.33 0.26 -7.18
N LEU A 387 13.21 0.81 -6.69
CA LEU A 387 12.06 1.15 -7.52
C LEU A 387 12.35 2.30 -8.52
N VAL A 388 13.10 3.33 -8.11
CA VAL A 388 13.44 4.47 -8.98
C VAL A 388 14.37 4.03 -10.11
N PRO A 389 15.47 3.27 -9.87
CA PRO A 389 16.28 2.72 -10.96
C PRO A 389 15.49 1.82 -11.93
N LEU A 390 14.55 1.01 -11.43
CA LEU A 390 13.68 0.19 -12.29
C LEU A 390 12.80 1.05 -13.21
N ILE A 391 12.22 2.14 -12.70
CA ILE A 391 11.44 3.08 -13.52
C ILE A 391 12.33 3.79 -14.54
N ARG A 392 13.52 4.25 -14.16
CA ARG A 392 14.47 4.86 -15.11
C ARG A 392 14.85 3.90 -16.24
N SER A 393 15.12 2.64 -15.91
CA SER A 393 15.39 1.60 -16.91
C SER A 393 14.22 1.38 -17.86
N TYR A 394 12.98 1.46 -17.38
CA TYR A 394 11.80 1.35 -18.23
C TYR A 394 11.65 2.55 -19.17
N LEU A 395 11.85 3.77 -18.66
CA LEU A 395 11.79 4.99 -19.47
C LEU A 395 12.84 5.03 -20.57
N GLN A 396 14.03 4.46 -20.36
CA GLN A 396 15.05 4.33 -21.41
C GLN A 396 14.62 3.46 -22.59
N SER A 397 13.64 2.57 -22.40
CA SER A 397 13.07 1.75 -23.47
C SER A 397 11.89 2.41 -24.19
N MET A 398 11.48 3.60 -23.75
CA MET A 398 10.36 4.35 -24.31
C MET A 398 10.84 5.56 -25.10
N GLU A 399 10.13 5.89 -26.17
CA GLU A 399 10.29 7.17 -26.86
C GLU A 399 9.53 8.26 -26.11
N VAL A 400 10.26 9.12 -25.39
CA VAL A 400 9.71 10.26 -24.63
C VAL A 400 10.44 11.53 -25.08
N ASP A 401 9.72 12.63 -25.28
CA ASP A 401 10.35 13.90 -25.62
C ASP A 401 11.19 14.45 -24.46
N THR A 402 12.18 15.27 -24.80
CA THR A 402 13.17 15.78 -23.86
C THR A 402 12.56 16.56 -22.69
N ASP A 403 11.53 17.37 -22.93
CA ASP A 403 10.92 18.21 -21.89
C ASP A 403 10.13 17.34 -20.90
N THR A 404 9.34 16.39 -21.41
CA THR A 404 8.64 15.40 -20.59
C THR A 404 9.61 14.52 -19.80
N HIS A 405 10.69 14.04 -20.44
CA HIS A 405 11.73 13.27 -19.76
C HIS A 405 12.40 14.09 -18.64
N CYS A 406 12.67 15.38 -18.86
CA CYS A 406 13.20 16.26 -17.82
C CYS A 406 12.24 16.41 -16.63
N THR A 407 10.95 16.61 -16.90
CA THR A 407 9.93 16.71 -15.84
C THR A 407 9.80 15.41 -15.05
N ILE A 408 9.74 14.26 -15.72
CA ILE A 408 9.68 12.96 -15.04
C ILE A 408 10.93 12.74 -14.19
N GLU A 409 12.12 13.07 -14.69
CA GLU A 409 13.35 12.94 -13.92
C GLU A 409 13.39 13.89 -12.71
N GLN A 410 12.80 15.09 -12.78
CA GLN A 410 12.62 15.96 -11.61
C GLN A 410 11.73 15.30 -10.55
N TYR A 411 10.61 14.68 -10.96
CA TYR A 411 9.74 13.93 -10.06
C TYR A 411 10.46 12.73 -9.43
N LEU A 412 11.19 11.94 -10.22
CA LEU A 412 11.92 10.77 -9.73
C LEU A 412 13.03 11.18 -8.74
N ARG A 413 13.77 12.27 -9.03
CA ARG A 413 14.76 12.83 -8.09
C ARG A 413 14.14 13.31 -6.81
N PHE A 414 12.97 13.95 -6.88
CA PHE A 414 12.25 14.36 -5.68
C PHE A 414 11.89 13.14 -4.80
N ILE A 415 11.36 12.07 -5.39
CA ILE A 415 11.03 10.83 -4.68
C ILE A 415 12.29 10.17 -4.10
N GLU A 416 13.36 10.05 -4.89
CA GLU A 416 14.66 9.49 -4.47
C GLU A 416 15.26 10.23 -3.26
N ARG A 417 15.25 11.56 -3.30
CA ARG A 417 15.79 12.43 -2.24
C ARG A 417 14.92 12.43 -0.99
N ARG A 418 13.60 12.30 -1.13
CA ARG A 418 12.70 12.12 0.02
C ARG A 418 12.89 10.74 0.66
N ALA A 419 13.01 9.69 -0.17
CA ALA A 419 13.25 8.34 0.29
C ALA A 419 14.60 8.17 1.02
N SER A 420 15.66 8.86 0.56
CA SER A 420 16.97 8.86 1.23
C SER A 420 17.00 9.68 2.52
N GLY A 421 15.97 10.48 2.79
CA GLY A 421 15.92 11.40 3.92
C GLY A 421 16.62 12.74 3.68
N GLU A 422 17.13 13.01 2.47
CA GLU A 422 17.68 14.32 2.10
C GLU A 422 16.59 15.41 2.09
N LEU A 423 15.40 15.06 1.60
CA LEU A 423 14.20 15.87 1.73
C LEU A 423 13.33 15.31 2.86
N VAL A 424 12.73 16.20 3.64
CA VAL A 424 11.84 15.81 4.73
C VAL A 424 10.42 15.56 4.22
N THR A 425 9.65 14.76 4.94
CA THR A 425 8.21 14.64 4.72
C THR A 425 7.47 15.89 5.17
N THR A 426 6.27 16.14 4.65
CA THR A 426 5.40 17.24 5.10
C THR A 426 5.16 17.17 6.61
N ALA A 427 4.99 15.97 7.17
CA ALA A 427 4.81 15.78 8.61
C ALA A 427 6.05 16.19 9.42
N THR A 428 7.24 15.80 8.97
CA THR A 428 8.48 16.27 9.62
C THR A 428 8.57 17.79 9.52
N TRP A 429 8.35 18.36 8.34
CA TRP A 429 8.44 19.80 8.13
C TRP A 429 7.48 20.57 9.05
N MET A 430 6.19 20.18 9.10
CA MET A 430 5.21 20.82 9.98
C MET A 430 5.62 20.73 11.45
N ARG A 431 6.14 19.57 11.88
CA ARG A 431 6.66 19.39 13.24
C ARG A 431 7.82 20.35 13.51
N GLU A 432 8.78 20.45 12.60
CA GLU A 432 9.88 21.40 12.73
C GLU A 432 9.40 22.87 12.78
N GLN A 433 8.37 23.21 12.01
CA GLN A 433 7.78 24.56 12.08
C GLN A 433 7.21 24.86 13.46
N VAL A 434 6.54 23.88 14.10
CA VAL A 434 6.07 24.01 15.49
C VAL A 434 7.24 24.14 16.45
N LEU A 435 8.21 23.21 16.41
CA LEU A 435 9.32 23.16 17.37
C LEU A 435 10.20 24.41 17.33
N LYS A 436 10.34 25.04 16.15
CA LYS A 436 11.13 26.27 15.95
C LYS A 436 10.31 27.55 16.17
N HIS A 437 9.01 27.45 16.43
CA HIS A 437 8.15 28.62 16.56
C HIS A 437 8.45 29.39 17.86
N PRO A 438 8.57 30.74 17.85
CA PRO A 438 8.87 31.53 19.05
C PRO A 438 7.86 31.32 20.20
N ASP A 439 6.59 31.14 19.86
CA ASP A 439 5.51 30.91 20.83
C ASP A 439 5.39 29.45 21.33
N TYR A 440 6.19 28.52 20.79
CA TYR A 440 6.14 27.13 21.21
C TYR A 440 6.82 26.93 22.57
N LYS A 441 6.09 26.35 23.52
CA LYS A 441 6.52 26.26 24.93
C LYS A 441 7.16 24.93 25.30
N LYS A 442 7.52 24.12 24.30
CA LYS A 442 8.01 22.74 24.48
C LYS A 442 7.00 21.87 25.24
N ASP A 443 5.72 22.14 25.09
CA ASP A 443 4.62 21.49 25.82
C ASP A 443 3.76 20.59 24.91
N SER A 444 4.18 20.43 23.65
CA SER A 444 3.46 19.72 22.58
C SER A 444 2.16 20.36 22.14
N ILE A 445 1.85 21.57 22.60
CA ILE A 445 0.65 22.30 22.21
C ILE A 445 0.93 23.15 20.97
N VAL A 446 0.03 23.06 20.00
CA VAL A 446 -0.03 23.90 18.81
C VAL A 446 -1.14 24.93 19.04
N SER A 447 -0.76 26.15 19.43
CA SER A 447 -1.69 27.24 19.65
C SER A 447 -2.26 27.78 18.33
N ASP A 448 -3.33 28.58 18.42
CA ASP A 448 -3.93 29.24 17.25
C ASP A 448 -2.93 30.10 16.47
N THR A 449 -2.02 30.80 17.17
CA THR A 449 -0.95 31.57 16.53
C THR A 449 -0.01 30.67 15.73
N ILE A 450 0.49 29.59 16.34
CA ILE A 450 1.39 28.64 15.66
C ILE A 450 0.67 28.03 14.44
N ASN A 451 -0.59 27.63 14.61
CA ASN A 451 -1.40 27.06 13.53
C ASN A 451 -1.59 28.06 12.38
N PHE A 452 -1.95 29.32 12.70
CA PHE A 452 -2.11 30.37 11.70
C PHE A 452 -0.84 30.61 10.89
N ASP A 453 0.31 30.73 11.56
CA ASP A 453 1.60 31.00 10.91
C ASP A 453 2.05 29.82 10.03
N ILE A 454 1.83 28.58 10.46
CA ILE A 454 2.10 27.39 9.65
C ILE A 454 1.21 27.38 8.40
N LEU A 455 -0.09 27.62 8.55
CA LEU A 455 -1.03 27.68 7.42
C LEU A 455 -0.66 28.79 6.43
N LYS A 456 -0.19 29.94 6.93
CA LYS A 456 0.31 31.03 6.08
C LYS A 456 1.57 30.65 5.31
N LYS A 457 2.50 29.91 5.92
CA LYS A 457 3.67 29.36 5.21
C LYS A 457 3.26 28.35 4.15
N ILE A 458 2.31 27.45 4.45
CA ILE A 458 1.75 26.49 3.49
C ILE A 458 1.15 27.23 2.28
N GLU A 459 0.33 28.25 2.53
CA GLU A 459 -0.25 29.11 1.48
C GLU A 459 0.83 29.78 0.62
N ALA A 460 1.91 30.29 1.25
CA ALA A 460 3.01 30.92 0.53
C ALA A 460 3.80 29.92 -0.35
N ILE A 461 4.02 28.69 0.14
CA ILE A 461 4.65 27.61 -0.63
C ILE A 461 3.78 27.24 -1.83
N GLN A 462 2.48 27.04 -1.61
CA GLN A 462 1.52 26.71 -2.69
C GLN A 462 1.48 27.77 -3.79
N LYS A 463 1.54 29.06 -3.41
CA LYS A 463 1.56 30.18 -4.35
C LYS A 463 2.92 30.41 -5.01
N GLY A 464 3.96 29.67 -4.63
CA GLY A 464 5.33 29.86 -5.12
C GLY A 464 6.02 31.12 -4.56
N ASN A 465 5.45 31.75 -3.54
CA ASN A 465 6.00 32.95 -2.89
C ASN A 465 7.12 32.59 -1.89
N LEU A 466 7.14 31.34 -1.42
CA LEU A 466 8.16 30.79 -0.53
C LEU A 466 8.68 29.48 -1.10
N ILE A 467 9.98 29.42 -1.36
CA ILE A 467 10.65 28.15 -1.68
C ILE A 467 11.10 27.53 -0.35
N GLU A 468 10.74 26.28 -0.13
CA GLU A 468 11.14 25.50 1.04
C GLU A 468 12.09 24.37 0.60
N PRO A 469 13.43 24.59 0.63
CA PRO A 469 14.39 23.63 0.12
C PRO A 469 14.38 22.29 0.86
N SER A 470 14.03 22.28 2.15
CA SER A 470 13.96 21.04 2.94
C SER A 470 12.82 20.12 2.48
N LEU A 471 11.75 20.70 1.93
CA LEU A 471 10.56 19.97 1.46
C LEU A 471 10.63 19.67 -0.04
N LEU A 472 11.07 20.65 -0.84
CA LEU A 472 10.95 20.67 -2.31
C LEU A 472 12.30 20.63 -3.04
N GLY A 473 13.43 20.85 -2.34
CA GLY A 473 14.74 21.01 -2.96
C GLY A 473 14.91 22.31 -3.74
N GLN A 474 15.82 22.32 -4.73
CA GLN A 474 16.22 23.52 -5.47
C GLN A 474 15.35 23.82 -6.71
N GLY A 475 14.39 22.97 -7.06
CA GLY A 475 13.54 23.19 -8.24
C GLY A 475 12.30 22.30 -8.25
N ASN A 476 11.14 22.93 -8.29
CA ASN A 476 9.80 22.31 -8.28
C ASN A 476 8.96 22.75 -9.50
N HIS A 477 9.61 23.26 -10.55
CA HIS A 477 8.94 23.70 -11.77
C HIS A 477 9.04 22.63 -12.86
N THR A 478 7.88 22.17 -13.34
CA THR A 478 7.77 21.34 -14.54
C THR A 478 8.31 22.09 -15.76
N LYS A 479 9.00 21.36 -16.65
CA LYS A 479 9.40 21.88 -17.96
C LYS A 479 8.40 21.52 -19.06
N THR A 480 7.45 20.64 -18.76
CA THR A 480 6.42 20.23 -19.71
C THR A 480 5.51 21.42 -19.99
N LYS A 481 5.31 21.70 -21.27
CA LYS A 481 4.40 22.74 -21.75
C LYS A 481 3.01 22.15 -21.91
N ASP A 482 1.98 22.98 -21.79
CA ASP A 482 0.57 22.57 -21.95
C ASP A 482 0.24 22.07 -23.38
N PHE A 483 1.09 22.37 -24.37
CA PHE A 483 0.92 21.93 -25.75
C PHE A 483 1.64 20.62 -26.02
N ILE A 484 0.89 19.57 -26.38
CA ILE A 484 1.44 18.30 -26.87
C ILE A 484 2.01 18.53 -28.28
N PRO A 485 3.31 18.32 -28.52
CA PRO A 485 3.89 18.44 -29.86
C PRO A 485 3.14 17.57 -30.88
N MET A 486 2.86 18.10 -32.08
CA MET A 486 2.14 17.38 -33.15
C MET A 486 2.75 16.00 -33.48
N ALA A 487 4.05 15.81 -33.25
CA ALA A 487 4.75 14.54 -33.42
C ALA A 487 4.20 13.42 -32.49
N ILE A 488 3.79 13.77 -31.27
CA ILE A 488 3.28 12.84 -30.25
C ILE A 488 1.77 12.64 -30.39
N GLN A 489 1.06 13.62 -30.92
CA GLN A 489 -0.40 13.60 -31.10
C GLN A 489 -0.87 12.40 -31.94
N LYS A 490 -0.08 11.98 -32.94
CA LYS A 490 -0.36 10.79 -33.77
C LYS A 490 -0.30 9.47 -33.01
N HIS A 491 0.51 9.37 -31.96
CA HIS A 491 0.66 8.14 -31.16
C HIS A 491 -0.44 8.01 -30.10
N LEU A 492 -0.92 9.14 -29.57
CA LEU A 492 -2.03 9.17 -28.61
C LEU A 492 -3.38 8.79 -29.23
N THR A 493 -3.60 9.13 -30.51
CA THR A 493 -4.80 8.72 -31.25
C THR A 493 -4.79 7.24 -31.66
N GLY A 494 -3.62 6.59 -31.71
CA GLY A 494 -3.49 5.20 -32.15
C GLY A 494 -3.72 4.14 -31.07
N CYS A 495 -3.63 4.50 -29.78
CA CYS A 495 -3.79 3.54 -28.67
C CYS A 495 -5.24 3.33 -28.22
N CYS A 496 -6.21 4.05 -28.78
CA CYS A 496 -7.64 3.89 -28.45
C CYS A 496 -8.49 3.38 -29.63
N GLU A 497 -7.89 3.08 -30.78
CA GLU A 497 -8.57 2.53 -31.95
C GLU A 497 -7.86 1.25 -32.41
N SER A 498 -7.78 0.24 -31.53
CA SER A 498 -7.42 -1.13 -31.88
C SER A 498 -7.87 -2.10 -30.78
N ILE A 499 -9.07 -2.66 -31.01
CA ILE A 499 -9.72 -3.82 -30.35
C ILE A 499 -10.55 -3.52 -29.11
#